data_AF-A0A1Y0I7I0-F1
#
_entry.id   AF-A0A1Y0I7I0-F1
#
_cell.length_a   1.000
_cell.length_b   1.000
_cell.length_c   1.000
_cell.angle_alpha   90.00
_cell.angle_beta   90.00
_cell.angle_gamma   90.00
#
_symmetry.space_group_name_H-M   'P 1'
#
loop_
_entity.id
_entity.type
_entity.pdbx_description
1 polymer ?
#
loop_
_entity_poly.entity_id
_entity_poly.type
_entity_poly.pdbx_seq_one_letter_code
_entity_poly.pdbx_strand_id
1 'polypeptide(L)'
;MSDKNWMLNPSAIRAARTCIQITQEELDIKLKLSHPQFIELLGDYVELTESDELLQAYEELLNFAGKTFVRKTQKVRSIDSARNNVTAFTGKSAEPSTNAPNEYADAQKQDMDELIEYCGRTYRRFEGDLEFKGLYRGQPRYA
;
A
#
# COMPACT_ATOMS: atom_id res chain seq x y z
N MET A 1 15.06 -4.24 21.81
CA MET A 1 16.39 -4.52 21.24
C MET A 1 16.16 -5.46 20.08
N SER A 2 16.36 -5.00 18.84
CA SER A 2 16.13 -5.87 17.67
C SER A 2 17.19 -6.95 17.66
N ASP A 3 16.80 -8.19 17.91
CA ASP A 3 17.70 -9.34 17.89
C ASP A 3 18.38 -9.43 16.53
N LYS A 4 19.69 -9.18 16.52
CA LYS A 4 20.56 -9.29 15.34
C LYS A 4 20.78 -10.75 14.92
N ASN A 5 19.83 -11.62 15.22
CA ASN A 5 19.92 -13.05 14.97
C ASN A 5 20.06 -13.33 13.46
N TRP A 6 19.53 -12.44 12.62
CA TRP A 6 19.71 -12.49 11.18
C TRP A 6 21.15 -12.22 10.72
N MET A 7 21.94 -11.46 11.48
CA MET A 7 23.35 -11.20 11.14
C MET A 7 24.24 -12.45 11.28
N LEU A 8 23.75 -13.51 11.92
CA LEU A 8 24.45 -14.80 11.99
C LEU A 8 24.23 -15.65 10.73
N ASN A 9 23.20 -15.33 9.93
CA ASN A 9 22.88 -16.07 8.71
C ASN A 9 23.66 -15.50 7.51
N PRO A 10 24.51 -16.30 6.84
CA PRO A 10 25.29 -15.80 5.69
C PRO A 10 24.40 -15.37 4.52
N SER A 11 23.23 -16.00 4.35
CA SER A 11 22.23 -15.62 3.34
C SER A 11 21.68 -14.21 3.60
N ALA A 12 21.38 -13.89 4.86
CA ALA A 12 20.88 -12.58 5.23
C ALA A 12 21.95 -11.48 5.04
N ILE A 13 23.22 -11.79 5.32
CA ILE A 13 24.33 -10.88 5.03
C ILE A 13 24.45 -10.61 3.52
N ARG A 14 24.26 -11.63 2.67
CA ARG A 14 24.27 -11.44 1.22
C ARG A 14 23.13 -10.52 0.77
N ALA A 15 21.90 -10.79 1.20
CA ALA A 15 20.74 -9.93 0.91
C ALA A 15 20.97 -8.48 1.36
N ALA A 16 21.52 -8.28 2.58
CA ALA A 16 21.84 -6.95 3.08
C ALA A 16 22.93 -6.23 2.26
N ARG A 17 23.93 -6.96 1.75
CA ARG A 17 24.96 -6.38 0.87
C ARG A 17 24.37 -5.97 -0.48
N THR A 18 23.48 -6.77 -1.04
CA THR A 18 22.74 -6.42 -2.26
C THR A 18 21.96 -5.12 -2.05
N CYS A 19 21.23 -5.01 -0.94
CA CYS A 19 20.51 -3.78 -0.59
C CYS A 19 21.44 -2.56 -0.50
N ILE A 20 22.59 -2.69 0.17
CA ILE A 20 23.58 -1.60 0.28
C ILE A 20 24.09 -1.18 -1.09
N GLN A 21 24.33 -2.15 -1.98
CA GLN A 21 24.85 -1.88 -3.31
C GLN A 21 23.83 -1.12 -4.16
N ILE A 22 22.58 -1.58 -4.21
CA ILE A 22 21.50 -0.89 -4.93
C ILE A 22 21.28 0.52 -4.35
N THR A 23 21.26 0.66 -3.02
CA THR A 23 21.12 1.97 -2.35
C THR A 23 22.28 2.92 -2.72
N GLN A 24 23.50 2.39 -2.84
CA GLN A 24 24.66 3.17 -3.26
C GLN A 24 24.58 3.56 -4.74
N GLU A 25 24.07 2.71 -5.61
CA GLU A 25 23.90 3.01 -7.04
C GLU A 25 22.81 4.07 -7.28
N GLU A 26 21.71 4.02 -6.51
CA GLU A 26 20.56 4.91 -6.66
C GLU A 26 20.74 6.28 -5.97
N LEU A 27 21.29 6.29 -4.75
CA LEU A 27 21.35 7.48 -3.90
C LEU A 27 22.78 8.01 -3.70
N ASP A 28 23.81 7.29 -4.16
CA ASP A 28 25.23 7.54 -3.85
C ASP A 28 25.52 7.57 -2.34
N ILE A 29 24.69 6.88 -1.54
CA ILE A 29 24.84 6.79 -0.08
C ILE A 29 25.40 5.43 0.31
N LYS A 30 26.52 5.44 1.03
CA LYS A 30 27.12 4.22 1.56
C LYS A 30 26.56 3.86 2.93
N LEU A 31 25.57 2.97 2.98
CA LEU A 31 25.05 2.42 4.23
C LEU A 31 26.02 1.43 4.89
N LYS A 32 26.09 1.46 6.22
CA LYS A 32 26.88 0.52 7.01
C LYS A 32 25.99 -0.50 7.71
N LEU A 33 26.33 -1.78 7.54
CA LEU A 33 25.62 -2.93 8.13
C LEU A 33 25.68 -2.93 9.67
N SER A 34 26.68 -2.27 10.27
CA SER A 34 26.84 -2.12 11.72
C SER A 34 25.85 -1.15 12.36
N HIS A 35 25.13 -0.36 11.56
CA HIS A 35 24.23 0.67 12.07
C HIS A 35 23.03 0.06 12.80
N PRO A 36 22.70 0.49 14.03
CA PRO A 36 21.58 -0.09 14.79
C PRO A 36 20.21 0.12 14.12
N GLN A 37 20.08 1.17 13.32
CA GLN A 37 18.87 1.50 12.55
C GLN A 37 18.98 1.10 11.06
N PHE A 38 19.89 0.18 10.70
CA PHE A 38 20.10 -0.21 9.30
C PHE A 38 18.81 -0.60 8.57
N ILE A 39 17.97 -1.45 9.19
CA ILE A 39 16.71 -1.93 8.61
C ILE A 39 15.65 -0.82 8.48
N GLU A 40 15.64 0.13 9.43
CA GLU A 40 14.69 1.25 9.42
C GLU A 40 15.05 2.23 8.31
N LEU A 41 16.31 2.68 8.28
CA LEU A 41 16.84 3.56 7.22
C LEU A 41 16.66 2.93 5.83
N LEU A 42 16.93 1.64 5.70
CA LEU A 42 16.75 0.94 4.43
C LEU A 42 15.28 0.94 3.98
N GLY A 43 14.34 0.81 4.91
CA GLY A 43 12.91 0.95 4.63
C GLY A 43 12.56 2.36 4.13
N ASP A 44 13.09 3.40 4.79
CA ASP A 44 12.89 4.79 4.36
C ASP A 44 13.46 5.03 2.94
N TYR A 45 14.61 4.43 2.61
CA TYR A 45 15.19 4.54 1.27
C TYR A 45 14.40 3.79 0.22
N VAL A 46 13.86 2.60 0.54
CA VAL A 46 12.94 1.87 -0.35
C VAL A 46 11.69 2.69 -0.64
N GLU A 47 11.12 3.34 0.38
CA GLU A 47 9.97 4.23 0.21
C GLU A 47 10.32 5.49 -0.62
N LEU A 48 11.56 5.96 -0.55
CA LEU A 48 12.01 7.15 -1.28
C LEU A 48 12.34 6.88 -2.76
N THR A 49 12.99 5.75 -3.06
CA THR A 49 13.42 5.42 -4.43
C THR A 49 12.37 4.66 -5.22
N GLU A 50 11.39 4.03 -4.55
CA GLU A 50 10.35 3.19 -5.16
C GLU A 50 10.90 2.10 -6.11
N SER A 51 12.18 1.72 -5.94
CA SER A 51 12.84 0.73 -6.78
C SER A 51 12.38 -0.69 -6.42
N ASP A 52 11.79 -1.38 -7.39
CA ASP A 52 11.33 -2.77 -7.24
C ASP A 52 12.49 -3.72 -6.86
N GLU A 53 13.69 -3.48 -7.39
CA GLU A 53 14.87 -4.31 -7.10
C GLU A 53 15.31 -4.16 -5.63
N LEU A 54 15.37 -2.92 -5.14
CA LEU A 54 15.72 -2.63 -3.76
C LEU A 54 14.66 -3.21 -2.81
N LEU A 55 13.39 -3.08 -3.19
CA LEU A 55 12.27 -3.59 -2.43
C LEU A 55 12.31 -5.12 -2.33
N GLN A 56 12.57 -5.83 -3.43
CA GLN A 56 12.65 -7.28 -3.44
C GLN A 56 13.77 -7.79 -2.53
N ALA A 57 14.96 -7.17 -2.62
CA ALA A 57 16.09 -7.50 -1.75
C ALA A 57 15.79 -7.19 -0.26
N TYR A 58 15.04 -6.13 0.00
CA TYR A 58 14.62 -5.73 1.35
C TYR A 58 13.61 -6.70 1.96
N GLU A 59 12.61 -7.17 1.19
CA GLU A 59 11.66 -8.19 1.63
C GLU A 59 12.36 -9.51 1.97
N GLU A 60 13.33 -9.92 1.14
CA GLU A 60 14.16 -11.11 1.40
C GLU A 60 14.95 -10.96 2.71
N LEU A 61 15.55 -9.80 2.94
CA LEU A 61 16.26 -9.49 4.18
C LEU A 61 15.34 -9.54 5.41
N LEU A 62 14.13 -9.00 5.28
CA LEU A 62 13.13 -8.97 6.34
C LEU A 62 12.62 -10.37 6.71
N ASN A 63 12.47 -11.25 5.72
CA ASN A 63 12.19 -12.67 5.96
C ASN A 63 13.26 -13.32 6.85
N PHE A 64 14.54 -13.01 6.63
CA PHE A 64 15.61 -13.51 7.51
C PHE A 64 15.65 -12.84 8.88
N ALA A 65 15.24 -11.58 8.97
CA ALA A 65 15.12 -10.84 10.22
C ALA A 65 13.97 -11.33 11.12
N GLY A 66 13.12 -12.23 10.63
CA GLY A 66 11.89 -12.62 11.32
C GLY A 66 10.94 -11.43 11.50
N LYS A 67 11.16 -10.35 10.75
CA LYS A 67 10.31 -9.17 10.73
C LYS A 67 9.51 -9.23 9.45
N THR A 68 8.20 -9.38 9.54
CA THR A 68 7.33 -9.24 8.37
C THR A 68 7.36 -7.79 7.92
N PHE A 69 7.74 -7.55 6.65
CA PHE A 69 7.57 -6.23 6.06
C PHE A 69 6.07 -5.93 5.99
N VAL A 70 5.60 -5.04 6.85
CA VAL A 70 4.31 -4.42 6.63
C VAL A 70 4.63 -3.17 5.85
N ARG A 71 4.56 -3.24 4.51
CA ARG A 71 4.42 -2.02 3.71
C ARG A 71 3.34 -1.22 4.42
N LYS A 72 3.62 0.04 4.78
CA LYS A 72 2.53 0.97 5.10
C LYS A 72 1.79 1.17 3.80
N THR A 73 0.99 0.18 3.43
CA THR A 73 0.01 0.30 2.37
C THR A 73 -0.90 1.40 2.85
N GLN A 74 -0.73 2.56 2.25
CA GLN A 74 -1.78 3.54 2.15
C GLN A 74 -3.02 2.75 1.71
N LYS A 75 -4.01 2.74 2.59
CA LYS A 75 -5.14 1.82 2.65
C LYS A 75 -5.89 1.78 1.32
N VAL A 76 -5.48 0.90 0.39
CA VAL A 76 -6.33 0.50 -0.72
C VAL A 76 -7.29 -0.54 -0.14
N ARG A 77 -8.52 -0.09 0.11
CA ARG A 77 -9.65 -0.97 0.41
C ARG A 77 -9.85 -1.89 -0.78
N SER A 78 -9.48 -3.16 -0.62
CA SER A 78 -10.03 -4.26 -1.39
C SER A 78 -10.71 -5.23 -0.43
N ILE A 79 -12.03 -5.08 -0.35
CA ILE A 79 -13.03 -6.16 -0.44
C ILE A 79 -12.40 -7.29 -1.29
N ASP A 80 -12.17 -8.51 -0.81
CA ASP A 80 -13.17 -9.50 -0.45
C ASP A 80 -12.55 -10.60 0.43
N SER A 81 -13.16 -10.85 1.59
CA SER A 81 -13.02 -12.10 2.32
C SER A 81 -14.42 -12.63 2.60
N ALA A 82 -14.97 -13.35 1.63
CA ALA A 82 -16.15 -14.17 1.83
C ALA A 82 -15.94 -15.56 1.21
N ARG A 83 -15.53 -16.47 2.09
CA ARG A 83 -15.97 -17.87 2.18
C ARG A 83 -15.85 -18.77 0.94
N ASN A 84 -14.83 -19.61 1.04
CA ASN A 84 -14.83 -20.99 0.55
C ASN A 84 -15.98 -21.80 1.21
N ASN A 85 -16.90 -22.38 0.43
CA ASN A 85 -17.50 -23.70 0.69
C ASN A 85 -18.37 -24.21 -0.49
N VAL A 86 -17.77 -25.10 -1.28
CA VAL A 86 -18.28 -26.38 -1.82
C VAL A 86 -19.81 -26.56 -2.00
N THR A 87 -20.26 -26.59 -3.26
CA THR A 87 -21.16 -27.67 -3.75
C THR A 87 -21.05 -27.81 -5.27
N ALA A 88 -20.68 -29.01 -5.69
CA ALA A 88 -20.67 -29.47 -7.07
C ALA A 88 -22.09 -29.44 -7.67
N PHE A 89 -22.25 -28.88 -8.86
CA PHE A 89 -23.29 -29.31 -9.80
C PHE A 89 -22.84 -29.07 -11.25
N THR A 90 -22.53 -30.16 -11.93
CA THR A 90 -22.49 -30.28 -13.38
C THR A 90 -23.89 -30.08 -13.97
N GLY A 91 -24.03 -29.12 -14.89
CA GLY A 91 -25.23 -28.94 -15.72
C GLY A 91 -25.04 -27.75 -16.66
N LYS A 92 -24.63 -28.01 -17.91
CA LYS A 92 -25.47 -27.90 -19.13
C LYS A 92 -25.93 -26.48 -19.50
N SER A 93 -25.30 -25.99 -20.58
CA SER A 93 -25.92 -25.39 -21.77
C SER A 93 -26.45 -23.95 -21.74
N ALA A 94 -25.94 -23.20 -22.74
CA ALA A 94 -26.65 -22.21 -23.59
C ALA A 94 -27.00 -20.86 -22.90
N GLU A 95 -26.91 -19.65 -23.46
CA GLU A 95 -26.74 -19.05 -24.79
C GLU A 95 -26.14 -17.62 -24.64
N PRO A 96 -25.64 -16.99 -25.72
CA PRO A 96 -25.24 -15.58 -25.72
C PRO A 96 -26.46 -14.67 -25.99
N SER A 97 -26.61 -13.58 -25.24
CA SER A 97 -27.66 -12.58 -25.54
C SER A 97 -27.08 -11.16 -25.53
N THR A 98 -26.89 -10.66 -26.75
CA THR A 98 -26.85 -9.25 -27.14
C THR A 98 -28.07 -8.49 -26.62
N ASN A 99 -27.87 -7.29 -26.06
CA ASN A 99 -28.65 -6.13 -26.51
C ASN A 99 -27.98 -4.80 -26.15
N ALA A 100 -28.20 -3.87 -27.07
CA ALA A 100 -27.58 -2.59 -27.32
C ALA A 100 -28.01 -1.48 -26.31
N PRO A 101 -27.55 -0.22 -26.48
CA PRO A 101 -27.39 0.81 -25.44
C PRO A 101 -28.71 1.51 -25.08
N ASN A 102 -28.74 2.18 -23.93
CA ASN A 102 -29.76 3.19 -23.69
C ASN A 102 -29.16 4.48 -23.13
N GLU A 103 -29.57 5.54 -23.81
CA GLU A 103 -29.26 6.95 -23.63
C GLU A 103 -29.90 7.53 -22.35
N TYR A 104 -29.18 8.50 -21.77
CA TYR A 104 -29.64 9.66 -21.02
C TYR A 104 -31.01 9.59 -20.30
N ALA A 105 -30.98 9.50 -18.97
CA ALA A 105 -31.85 10.30 -18.08
C ALA A 105 -31.40 10.21 -16.61
N ASP A 106 -31.61 11.32 -15.90
CA ASP A 106 -31.62 11.48 -14.44
C ASP A 106 -30.30 11.70 -13.70
N ALA A 107 -29.78 12.91 -13.91
CA ALA A 107 -28.97 13.64 -12.95
C ALA A 107 -29.76 13.95 -11.66
N GLN A 108 -29.01 14.09 -10.56
CA GLN A 108 -29.39 14.71 -9.28
C GLN A 108 -29.99 13.80 -8.19
N LYS A 109 -29.26 12.75 -7.81
CA LYS A 109 -29.38 12.19 -6.44
C LYS A 109 -28.14 11.45 -5.96
N GLN A 110 -26.97 11.85 -6.46
CA GLN A 110 -25.72 11.17 -6.19
C GLN A 110 -24.93 11.92 -5.12
N ASP A 111 -24.65 11.19 -4.03
CA ASP A 111 -23.50 11.39 -3.16
C ASP A 111 -23.53 12.48 -2.07
N MET A 112 -24.61 12.52 -1.28
CA MET A 112 -24.60 13.20 0.05
C MET A 112 -23.64 12.56 1.07
N ASP A 113 -23.08 11.39 0.76
CA ASP A 113 -22.13 10.66 1.61
C ASP A 113 -20.77 10.47 0.93
N GLU A 114 -20.38 11.35 0.00
CA GLU A 114 -19.00 11.31 -0.52
C GLU A 114 -18.02 11.69 0.59
N LEU A 115 -17.15 10.77 0.98
CA LEU A 115 -16.06 11.03 1.91
C LEU A 115 -14.77 11.26 1.14
N ILE A 116 -14.06 12.31 1.52
CA ILE A 116 -12.73 12.65 1.01
C ILE A 116 -11.68 12.39 2.09
N GLU A 117 -10.49 11.99 1.66
CA GLU A 117 -9.35 11.82 2.55
C GLU A 117 -8.45 13.06 2.48
N TYR A 118 -8.18 13.66 3.65
CA TYR A 118 -7.30 14.83 3.76
C TYR A 118 -6.41 14.69 5.00
N CYS A 119 -5.09 14.71 4.82
CA CYS A 119 -4.09 14.47 5.88
C CYS A 119 -4.34 13.17 6.68
N GLY A 120 -4.74 12.08 6.02
CA GLY A 120 -4.98 10.77 6.65
C GLY A 120 -6.22 10.70 7.54
N ARG A 121 -7.10 11.71 7.49
CA ARG A 121 -8.42 11.72 8.12
C ARG A 121 -9.50 11.84 7.05
N THR A 122 -10.62 11.17 7.27
CA THR A 122 -11.78 11.21 6.36
C THR A 122 -12.75 12.30 6.77
N TYR A 123 -13.10 13.18 5.83
CA TYR A 123 -14.09 14.24 6.01
C TYR A 123 -15.21 14.06 4.99
N ARG A 124 -16.39 14.60 5.29
CA ARG A 124 -17.45 14.71 4.28
C ARG A 124 -17.00 15.70 3.21
N ARG A 125 -17.21 15.36 1.94
CA ARG A 125 -16.91 16.24 0.81
C ARG A 125 -17.83 17.46 0.81
N PHE A 126 -19.09 17.24 1.13
CA PHE A 126 -20.12 18.26 1.21
C PHE A 126 -20.72 18.30 2.61
N GLU A 127 -20.92 19.50 3.13
CA GLU A 127 -21.67 19.74 4.35
C GLU A 127 -22.71 20.84 4.04
N GLY A 128 -23.97 20.43 3.82
CA GLY A 128 -24.98 21.30 3.25
C GLY A 128 -24.68 21.61 1.79
N ASP A 129 -24.64 22.90 1.43
CA ASP A 129 -24.30 23.40 0.09
C ASP A 129 -22.82 23.81 -0.06
N LEU A 130 -21.99 23.53 0.94
CA LEU A 130 -20.59 23.94 0.99
C LEU A 130 -19.65 22.75 0.73
N GLU A 131 -18.61 22.96 -0.07
CA GLU A 131 -17.60 21.94 -0.38
C GLU A 131 -16.40 22.07 0.56
N PHE A 132 -15.84 20.94 0.98
CA PHE A 132 -14.62 20.92 1.78
C PHE A 132 -13.45 21.57 1.04
N LYS A 133 -12.84 22.59 1.64
CA LYS A 133 -11.66 23.30 1.12
C LYS A 133 -10.36 22.99 1.87
N GLY A 134 -10.40 22.22 2.97
CA GLY A 134 -9.22 21.86 3.75
C GLY A 134 -9.41 22.03 5.25
N LEU A 135 -8.31 22.06 6.00
CA LEU A 135 -8.31 22.35 7.43
C LEU A 135 -7.78 23.75 7.74
N TYR A 136 -8.46 24.43 8.67
CA TYR A 136 -7.97 25.65 9.31
C TYR A 136 -7.77 25.40 10.80
N ARG A 137 -6.52 25.50 11.29
CA ARG A 137 -6.17 25.25 12.69
C ARG A 137 -6.67 23.91 13.24
N GLY A 138 -6.73 22.88 12.39
CA GLY A 138 -7.19 21.54 12.78
C GLY A 138 -8.71 21.33 12.71
N GLN A 139 -9.50 22.32 12.27
CA GLN A 139 -10.94 22.18 12.02
C GLN A 139 -11.23 22.14 10.51
N PRO A 140 -12.18 21.30 10.05
CA PRO A 140 -12.56 21.25 8.64
C PRO A 140 -13.23 22.56 8.22
N ARG A 141 -12.90 23.02 7.02
CA ARG A 141 -13.45 24.26 6.43
C ARG A 141 -14.21 23.92 5.16
N TYR A 142 -15.47 24.35 5.12
CA TYR A 142 -16.38 24.22 3.99
C TYR A 142 -16.68 25.61 3.41
N ALA A 143 -16.54 25.78 2.09
CA ALA A 143 -16.75 27.06 1.41
C ALA A 143 -17.14 26.89 -0.06
#